data_AF-A0A538K6B9-F1
#
_entry.id   AF-A0A538K6B9-F1
#
_cell.length_a   1.000
_cell.length_b   1.000
_cell.length_c   1.000
_cell.angle_alpha   90.00
_cell.angle_beta   90.00
_cell.angle_gamma   90.00
#
_symmetry.space_group_name_H-M   'P 1'
#
loop_
_entity.id
_entity.type
_entity.pdbx_description
1 polymer ?
#
loop_
_entity_poly.entity_id
_entity_poly.type
_entity_poly.pdbx_seq_one_letter_code
_entity_poly.pdbx_strand_id
1 'polypeptide(L)'
;MLSLGKLAAGPDAGRYYEEAVARGREDYYAGEGEAPGRWVGAGAAMLGLRATVEDGEVGHLLAGEDPASGALLGRKITEGRVAGFDLTFKAQERRHLFGIGEAEIARVVRECHDVAVDDAVGYLEREACRARRGKDGVLQVEGRGFVGAAFGHRTSRAGDPLLHTHVVVANRTQGPDGRWTALDARVIYRHAKTAGYLYQARLRHEVTERLGLEWGEVRKGSADLAGFSRELVEHFSQRRAEIVEELAQRGGNSLLAAQTAALATRKGKDYGVPIERLREEWRARAAEHGLDREHCEELLARRVAASRPETIDLHALTRSASTFTRRDVLQAVAATYRAGVTAIELEAEVDAGPGRPRGRAHRRSGR
;
A
#
# COMPACT_ATOMS: atom_id res chain seq x y z
N MET A 1 -0.63 -5.12 -1.83
CA MET A 1 0.78 -5.37 -2.21
C MET A 1 1.55 -4.05 -2.17
N LEU A 2 2.83 -4.05 -1.77
CA LEU A 2 3.69 -2.85 -1.78
C LEU A 2 4.83 -3.01 -2.82
N SER A 3 5.07 -1.98 -3.63
CA SER A 3 6.27 -1.85 -4.48
C SER A 3 7.03 -0.56 -4.17
N LEU A 4 8.35 -0.57 -4.36
CA LEU A 4 9.23 0.58 -4.12
C LEU A 4 9.89 1.07 -5.41
N GLY A 5 9.74 2.36 -5.70
CA GLY A 5 10.48 3.09 -6.73
C GLY A 5 11.47 4.08 -6.13
N LYS A 6 12.60 4.32 -6.80
CA LYS A 6 13.49 5.44 -6.47
C LYS A 6 13.15 6.61 -7.37
N LEU A 7 13.13 7.80 -6.79
CA LEU A 7 12.95 9.05 -7.51
C LEU A 7 14.29 9.78 -7.54
N ALA A 8 14.77 10.12 -8.72
CA ALA A 8 16.00 10.89 -8.90
C ALA A 8 15.67 12.38 -8.88
N ALA A 9 16.59 13.19 -8.34
CA ALA A 9 16.53 14.63 -8.44
C ALA A 9 16.87 15.08 -9.87
N GLY A 10 16.13 16.07 -10.35
CA GLY A 10 16.32 16.72 -11.64
C GLY A 10 15.35 17.88 -11.80
N PRO A 11 15.58 18.78 -12.78
CA PRO A 11 14.77 19.98 -12.98
C PRO A 11 13.28 19.70 -13.15
N ASP A 12 12.93 18.54 -13.72
CA ASP A 12 11.54 18.13 -13.97
C ASP A 12 11.05 17.04 -13.01
N ALA A 13 11.82 16.63 -12.00
CA ALA A 13 11.44 15.48 -11.16
C ALA A 13 10.15 15.72 -10.36
N GLY A 14 9.98 16.94 -9.84
CA GLY A 14 8.77 17.39 -9.15
C GLY A 14 7.58 17.49 -10.11
N ARG A 15 7.76 18.26 -11.18
CA ARG A 15 6.74 18.46 -12.21
C ARG A 15 6.29 17.17 -12.87
N TYR A 16 7.20 16.28 -13.26
CA TYR A 16 6.84 14.97 -13.82
C TYR A 16 5.99 14.16 -12.85
N TYR A 17 6.29 14.20 -11.55
CA TYR A 17 5.54 13.43 -10.58
C TYR A 17 4.18 14.05 -10.28
N GLU A 18 4.10 15.38 -10.13
CA GLU A 18 2.84 16.13 -10.06
C GLU A 18 1.98 15.88 -11.31
N GLU A 19 2.60 15.85 -12.49
CA GLU A 19 1.93 15.61 -13.75
C GLU A 19 1.54 14.16 -13.99
N ALA A 20 2.31 13.18 -13.50
CA ALA A 20 2.08 11.77 -13.77
C ALA A 20 1.27 11.06 -12.67
N VAL A 21 1.30 11.59 -11.45
CA VAL A 21 0.71 11.00 -10.24
C VAL A 21 -0.26 11.96 -9.54
N ALA A 22 -0.10 13.28 -9.66
CA ALA A 22 -1.09 14.22 -9.16
C ALA A 22 -2.07 14.74 -10.25
N ARG A 23 -1.90 14.42 -11.54
CA ARG A 23 -2.93 14.68 -12.56
C ARG A 23 -4.11 13.74 -12.40
N GLY A 24 -5.30 14.30 -12.59
CA GLY A 24 -6.59 13.69 -12.30
C GLY A 24 -7.38 14.46 -11.24
N ARG A 25 -6.77 15.44 -10.53
CA ARG A 25 -7.40 16.21 -9.44
C ARG A 25 -8.62 17.04 -9.82
N GLU A 26 -8.79 17.34 -11.11
CA GLU A 26 -9.59 18.49 -11.55
C GLU A 26 -11.07 18.40 -11.16
N ASP A 27 -11.61 17.20 -10.87
CA ASP A 27 -13.04 17.03 -10.60
C ASP A 27 -13.39 16.16 -9.37
N TYR A 28 -12.56 16.11 -8.31
CA TYR A 28 -12.83 15.23 -7.16
C TYR A 28 -14.17 15.49 -6.47
N TYR A 29 -14.59 16.75 -6.35
CA TYR A 29 -15.85 17.13 -5.71
C TYR A 29 -17.08 16.96 -6.62
N ALA A 30 -16.87 16.86 -7.94
CA ALA A 30 -17.91 16.54 -8.91
C ALA A 30 -18.00 15.03 -9.22
N GLY A 31 -17.11 14.22 -8.65
CA GLY A 31 -17.02 12.78 -8.87
C GLY A 31 -16.03 12.38 -9.97
N GLU A 32 -15.62 13.30 -10.85
CA GLU A 32 -14.90 12.98 -12.08
C GLU A 32 -13.35 12.93 -11.90
N GLY A 33 -12.83 13.43 -10.77
CA GLY A 33 -11.38 13.54 -10.49
C GLY A 33 -10.83 12.65 -9.37
N GLU A 34 -9.53 12.34 -9.42
CA GLU A 34 -8.74 11.67 -8.37
C GLU A 34 -8.70 12.49 -7.08
N ALA A 35 -8.64 11.80 -5.94
CA ALA A 35 -8.63 12.46 -4.64
C ALA A 35 -7.41 13.38 -4.50
N PRO A 36 -7.57 14.57 -3.88
CA PRO A 36 -6.43 15.44 -3.65
C PRO A 36 -5.40 14.70 -2.78
N GLY A 37 -4.12 14.94 -3.06
CA GLY A 37 -3.05 14.32 -2.28
C GLY A 37 -3.17 14.68 -0.81
N ARG A 38 -2.76 13.78 0.08
CA ARG A 38 -2.70 14.05 1.52
C ARG A 38 -1.29 13.90 2.08
N TRP A 39 -0.95 14.70 3.07
CA TRP A 39 0.30 14.53 3.80
C TRP A 39 0.21 13.34 4.75
N VAL A 40 1.26 12.52 4.81
CA VAL A 40 1.34 11.31 5.64
C VAL A 40 2.72 11.18 6.31
N GLY A 41 2.72 10.51 7.46
CA GLY A 41 3.92 10.27 8.27
C GLY A 41 4.12 11.30 9.39
N ALA A 42 4.75 10.86 10.47
CA ALA A 42 5.06 11.69 11.63
C ALA A 42 6.02 12.85 11.30
N GLY A 43 6.87 12.69 10.28
CA GLY A 43 7.73 13.77 9.79
C GLY A 43 6.94 14.90 9.13
N ALA A 44 5.89 14.58 8.37
CA ALA A 44 5.00 15.58 7.79
C ALA A 44 4.21 16.33 8.87
N ALA A 45 3.69 15.60 9.87
CA ALA A 45 3.00 16.19 11.02
C ALA A 45 3.93 17.12 11.84
N MET A 46 5.19 16.72 12.03
CA MET A 46 6.21 17.52 12.71
C MET A 46 6.51 18.85 12.00
N LEU A 47 6.44 18.86 10.66
CA LEU A 47 6.59 20.07 9.84
C LEU A 47 5.31 20.93 9.81
N GLY A 48 4.22 20.48 10.42
CA GLY A 48 2.95 21.20 10.39
C GLY A 48 2.29 21.23 9.00
N LEU A 49 2.64 20.28 8.12
CA LEU A 49 2.04 20.18 6.80
C LEU A 49 0.54 19.89 6.94
N ARG A 50 -0.28 20.62 6.18
CA ARG A 50 -1.75 20.59 6.24
C ARG A 50 -2.31 19.23 5.83
N ALA A 51 -3.63 19.05 5.90
CA ALA A 51 -4.23 17.75 5.51
C ALA A 51 -4.06 17.43 4.01
N THR A 52 -4.05 18.45 3.15
CA THR A 52 -4.04 18.31 1.68
C THR A 52 -2.74 18.85 1.09
N VAL A 53 -2.24 18.18 0.05
CA VAL A 53 -1.07 18.59 -0.73
C VAL A 53 -1.49 19.68 -1.72
N GLU A 54 -0.84 20.83 -1.65
CA GLU A 54 -1.01 21.97 -2.55
C GLU A 54 -0.04 21.87 -3.76
N ASP A 55 -0.29 22.65 -4.80
CA ASP A 55 0.51 22.61 -6.04
C ASP A 55 1.94 23.10 -5.79
N GLY A 56 2.94 22.41 -6.34
CA GLY A 56 4.36 22.71 -6.17
C GLY A 56 4.98 22.17 -4.87
N GLU A 57 4.17 21.79 -3.87
CA GLU A 57 4.69 21.28 -2.60
C GLU A 57 5.44 19.94 -2.76
N VAL A 58 5.04 19.09 -3.71
CA VAL A 58 5.76 17.85 -4.03
C VAL A 58 7.10 18.17 -4.69
N GLY A 59 7.15 19.20 -5.52
CA GLY A 59 8.40 19.76 -6.05
C GLY A 59 9.39 20.11 -4.93
N HIS A 60 8.94 20.87 -3.93
CA HIS A 60 9.76 21.21 -2.75
C HIS A 60 10.19 19.96 -1.98
N LEU A 61 9.26 19.03 -1.74
CA LEU A 61 9.55 17.75 -1.09
C LEU A 61 10.69 16.99 -1.77
N LEU A 62 10.67 16.90 -3.11
CA LEU A 62 11.68 16.20 -3.90
C LEU A 62 12.97 17.01 -4.09
N ALA A 63 12.94 18.34 -3.93
CA ALA A 63 14.13 19.18 -3.82
C ALA A 63 14.86 19.00 -2.48
N GLY A 64 14.23 18.34 -1.50
CA GLY A 64 14.73 18.22 -0.14
C GLY A 64 14.49 19.49 0.67
N GLU A 65 13.39 20.17 0.40
CA GLU A 65 12.93 21.40 1.05
C GLU A 65 11.67 21.11 1.88
N ASP A 66 11.42 21.98 2.85
CA ASP A 66 10.15 22.07 3.57
C ASP A 66 9.06 22.42 2.56
N PRO A 67 8.02 21.58 2.38
CA PRO A 67 6.99 21.82 1.39
C PRO A 67 6.22 23.14 1.59
N ALA A 68 6.07 23.61 2.82
CA ALA A 68 5.31 24.83 3.12
C ALA A 68 6.18 26.10 3.03
N SER A 69 7.46 26.02 3.40
CA SER A 69 8.31 27.21 3.52
C SER A 69 9.42 27.30 2.47
N GLY A 70 9.69 26.24 1.71
CA GLY A 70 10.83 26.12 0.79
C GLY A 70 12.20 26.06 1.48
N ALA A 71 12.25 25.93 2.82
CA ALA A 71 13.52 25.90 3.55
C ALA A 71 14.23 24.56 3.36
N LEU A 72 15.56 24.57 3.17
CA LEU A 72 16.31 23.33 2.96
C LEU A 72 16.27 22.41 4.19
N LEU A 73 15.85 21.16 3.99
CA LEU A 73 15.91 20.08 4.98
C LEU A 73 17.29 19.42 4.94
N GLY A 74 18.29 20.16 5.41
CA GLY A 74 19.69 19.74 5.42
C GLY A 74 20.45 20.16 4.16
N ARG A 75 21.32 19.28 3.63
CA ARG A 75 22.10 19.61 2.43
C ARG A 75 21.21 19.57 1.18
N LYS A 76 21.48 20.44 0.20
CA LYS A 76 20.80 20.41 -1.09
C LYS A 76 20.97 19.05 -1.79
N ILE A 77 19.91 18.54 -2.41
CA ILE A 77 19.98 17.34 -3.25
C ILE A 77 20.51 17.77 -4.62
N THR A 78 21.63 17.17 -5.04
CA THR A 78 22.18 17.43 -6.37
C THR A 78 21.51 16.54 -7.41
N GLU A 79 21.48 16.99 -8.66
CA GLU A 79 20.96 16.23 -9.79
C GLU A 79 21.55 14.81 -9.88
N GLY A 80 20.72 13.84 -10.29
CA GLY A 80 21.08 12.42 -10.38
C GLY A 80 21.18 11.69 -9.04
N ARG A 81 21.07 12.38 -7.89
CA ARG A 81 20.94 11.75 -6.58
C ARG A 81 19.49 11.34 -6.30
N VAL A 82 19.30 10.45 -5.33
CA VAL A 82 17.94 10.04 -4.92
C VAL A 82 17.26 11.19 -4.17
N ALA A 83 16.21 11.73 -4.76
CA ALA A 83 15.31 12.75 -4.21
C ALA A 83 14.32 12.17 -3.19
N GLY A 84 13.79 10.98 -3.49
CA GLY A 84 12.77 10.34 -2.68
C GLY A 84 12.49 8.90 -3.09
N PHE A 85 11.47 8.34 -2.46
CA PHE A 85 11.02 6.98 -2.69
C PHE A 85 9.51 6.98 -2.95
N ASP A 86 9.07 6.22 -3.96
CA ASP A 86 7.66 5.97 -4.22
C ASP A 86 7.28 4.62 -3.61
N LEU A 87 6.42 4.66 -2.60
CA LEU A 87 5.85 3.50 -1.94
C LEU A 87 4.45 3.30 -2.52
N THR A 88 4.31 2.41 -3.50
CA THR A 88 3.02 2.17 -4.16
C THR A 88 2.29 0.99 -3.52
N PHE A 89 1.17 1.27 -2.86
CA PHE A 89 0.28 0.27 -2.26
C PHE A 89 -0.86 -0.04 -3.21
N LYS A 90 -1.11 -1.33 -3.48
CA LYS A 90 -2.14 -1.79 -4.44
C LYS A 90 -3.10 -2.76 -3.78
N ALA A 91 -4.40 -2.49 -3.88
CA ALA A 91 -5.50 -3.35 -3.42
C ALA A 91 -6.03 -4.22 -4.57
N GLN A 92 -5.15 -5.05 -5.15
CA GLN A 92 -5.48 -5.79 -6.38
C GLN A 92 -6.66 -6.74 -6.18
N GLU A 93 -6.74 -7.42 -5.04
CA GLU A 93 -7.70 -8.47 -4.72
C GLU A 93 -9.14 -7.95 -4.53
N ARG A 94 -9.31 -6.61 -4.49
CA ARG A 94 -10.55 -5.93 -4.10
C ARG A 94 -11.07 -4.95 -5.14
N ARG A 95 -10.41 -4.94 -6.30
CA ARG A 95 -10.80 -4.14 -7.47
C ARG A 95 -12.27 -4.31 -7.84
N HIS A 96 -12.83 -5.50 -7.58
CA HIS A 96 -14.22 -5.81 -7.85
C HIS A 96 -15.16 -5.00 -6.95
N LEU A 97 -15.01 -5.03 -5.62
CA LEU A 97 -15.87 -4.23 -4.73
C LEU A 97 -15.73 -2.71 -4.97
N PHE A 98 -14.51 -2.27 -5.26
CA PHE A 98 -14.23 -0.85 -5.45
C PHE A 98 -14.78 -0.31 -6.78
N GLY A 99 -14.62 -1.07 -7.87
CA GLY A 99 -15.03 -0.66 -9.21
C GLY A 99 -16.50 -0.97 -9.53
N ILE A 100 -17.00 -2.10 -9.04
CA ILE A 100 -18.28 -2.68 -9.47
C ILE A 100 -19.40 -2.39 -8.46
N GLY A 101 -19.06 -2.35 -7.17
CA GLY A 101 -20.02 -2.11 -6.09
C GLY A 101 -20.73 -0.76 -6.16
N GLU A 102 -21.75 -0.60 -5.31
CA GLU A 102 -22.42 0.70 -5.13
C GLU A 102 -21.44 1.77 -4.65
N ALA A 103 -21.77 3.04 -4.90
CA ALA A 103 -20.90 4.17 -4.58
C ALA A 103 -20.48 4.18 -3.09
N GLU A 104 -21.38 3.80 -2.20
CA GLU A 104 -21.13 3.71 -0.77
C GLU A 104 -20.13 2.60 -0.40
N ILE A 105 -20.24 1.43 -1.02
CA ILE A 105 -19.28 0.33 -0.83
C ILE A 105 -17.90 0.74 -1.36
N ALA A 106 -17.85 1.38 -2.53
CA ALA A 106 -16.61 1.88 -3.10
C ALA A 106 -15.94 2.93 -2.19
N ARG A 107 -16.73 3.78 -1.52
CA ARG A 107 -16.26 4.74 -0.50
C ARG A 107 -15.67 4.02 0.70
N VAL A 108 -16.39 3.05 1.29
CA VAL A 108 -15.90 2.28 2.44
C VAL A 108 -14.61 1.53 2.10
N VAL A 109 -14.53 0.88 0.93
CA VAL A 109 -13.30 0.18 0.50
C VAL A 109 -12.12 1.15 0.34
N ARG A 110 -12.36 2.37 -0.14
CA ARG A 110 -11.33 3.41 -0.22
C ARG A 110 -10.80 3.80 1.15
N GLU A 111 -11.69 4.00 2.12
CA GLU A 111 -11.31 4.32 3.49
C GLU A 111 -10.53 3.18 4.16
N CYS A 112 -10.98 1.93 3.98
CA CYS A 112 -10.25 0.76 4.45
C CYS A 112 -8.82 0.73 3.87
N HIS A 113 -8.67 1.12 2.61
CA HIS A 113 -7.37 1.21 1.93
C HIS A 113 -6.50 2.32 2.48
N ASP A 114 -7.05 3.52 2.67
CA ASP A 114 -6.28 4.62 3.25
C ASP A 114 -5.79 4.29 4.67
N VAL A 115 -6.64 3.70 5.51
CA VAL A 115 -6.25 3.22 6.84
C VAL A 115 -5.15 2.17 6.77
N ALA A 116 -5.24 1.22 5.82
CA ALA A 116 -4.21 0.20 5.64
C ALA A 116 -2.87 0.77 5.14
N VAL A 117 -2.90 1.80 4.28
CA VAL A 117 -1.72 2.54 3.86
C VAL A 117 -1.06 3.21 5.06
N ASP A 118 -1.84 3.93 5.87
CA ASP A 118 -1.33 4.68 7.01
C ASP A 118 -0.72 3.75 8.07
N ASP A 119 -1.35 2.60 8.35
CA ASP A 119 -0.84 1.59 9.29
C ASP A 119 0.50 0.98 8.82
N ALA A 120 0.62 0.70 7.52
CA ALA A 120 1.85 0.19 6.92
C ALA A 120 2.97 1.23 6.86
N VAL A 121 2.62 2.50 6.60
CA VAL A 121 3.56 3.63 6.71
C VAL A 121 4.04 3.78 8.14
N GLY A 122 3.14 3.73 9.13
CA GLY A 122 3.50 3.79 10.55
C GLY A 122 4.46 2.68 10.98
N TYR A 123 4.26 1.44 10.50
CA TYR A 123 5.23 0.35 10.69
C TYR A 123 6.60 0.68 10.08
N LEU A 124 6.63 1.19 8.84
CA LEU A 124 7.89 1.57 8.20
C LEU A 124 8.57 2.74 8.91
N GLU A 125 7.83 3.67 9.50
CA GLU A 125 8.41 4.74 10.30
C GLU A 125 9.12 4.18 11.54
N ARG A 126 8.45 3.31 12.30
CA ARG A 126 9.02 2.67 13.50
C ARG A 126 10.27 1.86 13.17
N GLU A 127 10.21 1.04 12.13
CA GLU A 127 11.23 0.02 11.87
C GLU A 127 12.30 0.43 10.84
N ALA A 128 11.94 1.31 9.90
CA ALA A 128 12.75 1.59 8.72
C ALA A 128 13.08 3.07 8.51
N CYS A 129 12.52 4.00 9.29
CA CYS A 129 12.98 5.38 9.30
C CYS A 129 14.31 5.48 10.04
N ARG A 130 15.39 5.23 9.30
CA ARG A 130 16.78 5.26 9.76
C ARG A 130 17.62 6.08 8.81
N ALA A 131 18.69 6.68 9.32
CA ALA A 131 19.67 7.43 8.57
C ALA A 131 21.10 6.97 8.94
N ARG A 132 22.08 7.37 8.13
CA ARG A 132 23.50 7.07 8.38
C ARG A 132 24.32 8.34 8.45
N ARG A 133 25.26 8.39 9.39
CA ARG A 133 26.20 9.52 9.57
C ARG A 133 27.62 9.04 9.83
N GLY A 134 28.56 9.98 9.79
CA GLY A 134 29.98 9.71 9.96
C GLY A 134 30.66 9.16 8.70
N LYS A 135 31.99 9.00 8.76
CA LYS A 135 32.76 8.37 7.69
C LYS A 135 32.20 6.97 7.42
N ASP A 136 31.98 6.66 6.14
CA ASP A 136 31.39 5.40 5.66
C ASP A 136 30.00 5.07 6.24
N GLY A 137 29.32 6.04 6.88
CA GLY A 137 27.98 5.86 7.43
C GLY A 137 27.93 4.84 8.57
N VAL A 138 28.96 4.79 9.41
CA VAL A 138 29.06 3.84 10.53
C VAL A 138 28.04 4.13 11.64
N LEU A 139 27.60 5.38 11.78
CA LEU A 139 26.60 5.75 12.78
C LEU A 139 25.20 5.57 12.19
N GLN A 140 24.44 4.62 12.74
CA GLN A 140 23.01 4.51 12.49
C GLN A 140 22.26 5.51 13.38
N VAL A 141 21.33 6.24 12.80
CA VAL A 141 20.54 7.26 13.49
C VAL A 141 19.07 6.99 13.25
N GLU A 142 18.27 7.03 14.32
CA GLU A 142 16.83 6.93 14.20
C GLU A 142 16.25 8.22 13.64
N GLY A 143 15.31 8.08 12.70
CA GLY A 143 14.55 9.21 12.16
C GLY A 143 13.27 9.43 12.95
N ARG A 144 12.82 10.67 13.03
CA ARG A 144 11.56 11.08 13.69
C ARG A 144 10.31 10.88 12.81
N GLY A 145 10.41 10.08 11.76
CA GLY A 145 9.33 9.83 10.81
C GLY A 145 9.65 10.22 9.37
N PHE A 146 8.75 9.86 8.48
CA PHE A 146 8.73 10.19 7.07
C PHE A 146 7.97 11.49 6.83
N VAL A 147 8.44 12.26 5.86
CA VAL A 147 7.67 13.33 5.22
C VAL A 147 7.16 12.74 3.91
N GLY A 148 5.88 12.37 3.87
CA GLY A 148 5.28 11.66 2.75
C GLY A 148 4.06 12.37 2.16
N ALA A 149 3.87 12.31 0.85
CA ALA A 149 2.66 12.74 0.15
C ALA A 149 1.97 11.53 -0.49
N ALA A 150 0.70 11.28 -0.15
CA ALA A 150 -0.08 10.14 -0.59
C ALA A 150 -1.12 10.54 -1.65
N PHE A 151 -1.07 9.90 -2.83
CA PHE A 151 -1.96 10.12 -3.96
C PHE A 151 -2.73 8.84 -4.27
N GLY A 152 -4.04 8.85 -4.07
CA GLY A 152 -4.92 7.71 -4.30
C GLY A 152 -5.45 7.71 -5.73
N HIS A 153 -5.36 6.56 -6.40
CA HIS A 153 -5.77 6.32 -7.78
C HIS A 153 -6.76 5.17 -7.90
N ARG A 154 -7.57 5.19 -8.95
CA ARG A 154 -8.69 4.25 -9.13
C ARG A 154 -8.54 3.25 -10.27
N THR A 155 -7.71 3.56 -11.25
CA THR A 155 -7.61 2.81 -12.50
C THR A 155 -6.22 2.25 -12.76
N SER A 156 -6.17 1.07 -13.34
CA SER A 156 -4.94 0.53 -13.91
C SER A 156 -4.57 1.27 -15.21
N ARG A 157 -3.43 0.93 -15.81
CA ARG A 157 -3.07 1.46 -17.14
C ARG A 157 -3.90 0.87 -18.28
N ALA A 158 -4.55 -0.27 -18.05
CA ALA A 158 -5.42 -0.93 -19.00
C ALA A 158 -6.90 -0.53 -18.81
N GLY A 159 -7.19 0.48 -17.97
CA GLY A 159 -8.57 0.90 -17.69
C GLY A 159 -9.31 0.00 -16.69
N ASP A 160 -8.77 -1.16 -16.31
CA ASP A 160 -9.35 -2.00 -15.25
C ASP A 160 -9.39 -1.29 -13.88
N PRO A 161 -10.36 -1.60 -13.00
CA PRO A 161 -10.40 -1.06 -11.66
C PRO A 161 -9.15 -1.49 -10.89
N LEU A 162 -8.47 -0.53 -10.27
CA LEU A 162 -7.31 -0.77 -9.44
C LEU A 162 -7.15 0.37 -8.44
N LEU A 163 -7.63 0.15 -7.22
CA LEU A 163 -7.35 1.04 -6.12
C LEU A 163 -5.87 0.91 -5.71
N HIS A 164 -5.13 2.01 -5.81
CA HIS A 164 -3.74 2.08 -5.38
C HIS A 164 -3.38 3.46 -4.88
N THR A 165 -2.43 3.54 -3.95
CA THR A 165 -1.89 4.81 -3.45
C THR A 165 -0.40 4.86 -3.67
N HIS A 166 0.07 5.96 -4.27
CA HIS A 166 1.48 6.33 -4.33
C HIS A 166 1.81 7.18 -3.11
N VAL A 167 2.70 6.70 -2.24
CA VAL A 167 3.23 7.50 -1.13
C VAL A 167 4.65 7.94 -1.47
N VAL A 168 4.80 9.22 -1.83
CA VAL A 168 6.08 9.85 -2.14
C VAL A 168 6.74 10.28 -0.85
N VAL A 169 7.78 9.56 -0.44
CA VAL A 169 8.55 9.87 0.76
C VAL A 169 9.80 10.65 0.36
N ALA A 170 10.00 11.84 0.94
CA ALA A 170 11.25 12.57 0.79
C ALA A 170 12.43 11.71 1.24
N ASN A 171 13.57 11.81 0.55
CA ASN A 171 14.81 11.19 1.03
C ASN A 171 15.42 12.01 2.18
N ARG A 172 14.63 12.31 3.21
CA ARG A 172 14.97 13.13 4.36
C ARG A 172 14.24 12.64 5.60
N THR A 173 14.97 12.62 6.70
CA THR A 173 14.40 12.49 8.05
C THR A 173 15.20 13.33 9.03
N GLN A 174 14.55 13.80 10.08
CA GLN A 174 15.21 14.51 11.17
C GLN A 174 15.66 13.51 12.23
N GLY A 175 16.93 13.54 12.61
CA GLY A 175 17.44 12.76 13.73
C GLY A 175 16.98 13.30 15.09
N PRO A 176 17.25 12.58 16.20
CA PRO A 176 16.95 13.03 17.55
C PRO A 176 17.65 14.36 17.90
N ASP A 177 18.76 14.67 17.26
CA ASP A 177 19.56 15.89 17.40
C ASP A 177 19.04 17.08 16.57
N GLY A 178 17.86 16.97 15.96
CA GLY A 178 17.24 18.02 15.14
C GLY A 178 17.86 18.17 13.75
N ARG A 179 18.90 17.39 13.41
CA ARG A 179 19.57 17.49 12.11
C ARG A 179 18.87 16.63 11.07
N TRP A 180 18.59 17.23 9.91
CA TRP A 180 18.08 16.53 8.73
C TRP A 180 19.18 15.72 8.05
N THR A 181 18.86 14.48 7.67
CA THR A 181 19.78 13.55 7.01
C THR A 181 19.01 12.70 5.99
N ALA A 182 19.71 12.24 4.95
CA ALA A 182 19.12 11.31 3.99
C ALA A 182 18.78 9.96 4.64
N LEU A 183 17.70 9.35 4.17
CA LEU A 183 17.24 8.04 4.65
C LEU A 183 18.21 6.94 4.21
N ASP A 184 18.40 5.94 5.07
CA ASP A 184 19.05 4.68 4.72
C ASP A 184 18.05 3.77 4.00
N ALA A 185 17.99 3.93 2.68
CA ALA A 185 17.10 3.15 1.81
C ALA A 185 17.18 1.63 2.05
N ARG A 186 18.35 1.11 2.47
CA ARG A 186 18.55 -0.34 2.66
C ARG A 186 17.63 -0.90 3.74
N VAL A 187 17.29 -0.11 4.76
CA VAL A 187 16.36 -0.53 5.81
C VAL A 187 14.92 -0.53 5.28
N ILE A 188 14.54 0.49 4.49
CA ILE A 188 13.24 0.55 3.82
C ILE A 188 13.03 -0.67 2.92
N TYR A 189 13.99 -0.97 2.03
CA TYR A 189 13.92 -2.14 1.15
C TYR A 189 13.84 -3.46 1.93
N ARG A 190 14.55 -3.57 3.06
CA ARG A 190 14.52 -4.76 3.93
C ARG A 190 13.16 -4.97 4.59
N HIS A 191 12.45 -3.89 4.93
CA HIS A 191 11.14 -3.96 5.58
C HIS A 191 9.96 -3.94 4.60
N ALA A 192 10.16 -3.57 3.34
CA ALA A 192 9.12 -3.41 2.31
C ALA A 192 8.19 -4.62 2.17
N LYS A 193 8.75 -5.83 2.09
CA LYS A 193 7.95 -7.06 1.98
C LYS A 193 7.02 -7.23 3.19
N THR A 194 7.55 -6.99 4.40
CA THR A 194 6.78 -7.13 5.64
C THR A 194 5.70 -6.06 5.72
N ALA A 195 6.02 -4.80 5.38
CA ALA A 195 5.04 -3.73 5.28
C ALA A 195 3.91 -4.06 4.29
N GLY A 196 4.23 -4.73 3.17
CA GLY A 196 3.23 -5.22 2.23
C GLY A 196 2.29 -6.29 2.81
N TYR A 197 2.79 -7.17 3.69
CA TYR A 197 1.96 -8.15 4.40
C TYR A 197 1.06 -7.47 5.45
N LEU A 198 1.62 -6.54 6.23
CA LEU A 198 0.89 -5.75 7.22
C LEU A 198 -0.22 -4.91 6.58
N TYR A 199 0.08 -4.22 5.46
CA TYR A 199 -0.91 -3.53 4.64
C TYR A 199 -2.06 -4.46 4.25
N GLN A 200 -1.76 -5.65 3.69
CA GLN A 200 -2.82 -6.57 3.26
C GLN A 200 -3.64 -7.10 4.44
N ALA A 201 -2.98 -7.42 5.56
CA ALA A 201 -3.66 -7.87 6.78
C ALA A 201 -4.57 -6.77 7.34
N ARG A 202 -4.09 -5.53 7.44
CA ARG A 202 -4.90 -4.39 7.89
C ARG A 202 -6.07 -4.12 6.95
N LEU A 203 -5.83 -4.15 5.65
CA LEU A 203 -6.88 -3.96 4.65
C LEU A 203 -7.98 -5.04 4.82
N ARG A 204 -7.60 -6.32 5.04
CA ARG A 204 -8.58 -7.41 5.24
C ARG A 204 -9.41 -7.15 6.49
N HIS A 205 -8.73 -6.76 7.57
CA HIS A 205 -9.36 -6.43 8.85
C HIS A 205 -10.42 -5.34 8.69
N GLU A 206 -10.06 -4.20 8.10
CA GLU A 206 -11.00 -3.08 7.92
C GLU A 206 -12.21 -3.45 7.06
N VAL A 207 -12.00 -4.22 5.97
CA VAL A 207 -13.11 -4.66 5.12
C VAL A 207 -13.99 -5.69 5.82
N THR A 208 -13.43 -6.63 6.57
CA THR A 208 -14.22 -7.58 7.35
C THR A 208 -15.02 -6.87 8.45
N GLU A 209 -14.42 -5.96 9.21
CA GLU A 209 -15.11 -5.24 10.28
C GLU A 209 -16.24 -4.36 9.74
N ARG A 210 -16.03 -3.63 8.63
CA ARG A 210 -17.02 -2.68 8.12
C ARG A 210 -18.07 -3.32 7.22
N LEU A 211 -17.67 -4.27 6.39
CA LEU A 211 -18.53 -4.89 5.36
C LEU A 211 -18.90 -6.34 5.65
N GLY A 212 -18.28 -7.00 6.63
CA GLY A 212 -18.58 -8.39 6.99
C GLY A 212 -18.16 -9.42 5.93
N LEU A 213 -17.21 -9.08 5.05
CA LEU A 213 -16.85 -9.96 3.94
C LEU A 213 -15.80 -11.00 4.33
N GLU A 214 -15.97 -12.20 3.77
CA GLU A 214 -15.08 -13.34 3.93
C GLU A 214 -13.91 -13.33 2.93
N TRP A 215 -12.84 -14.04 3.30
CA TRP A 215 -11.61 -14.15 2.53
C TRP A 215 -11.28 -15.59 2.20
N GLY A 216 -10.75 -15.79 0.99
CA GLY A 216 -10.13 -17.05 0.60
C GLY A 216 -8.80 -17.30 1.32
N GLU A 217 -8.03 -18.23 0.77
CA GLU A 217 -6.71 -18.57 1.30
C GLU A 217 -5.72 -17.40 1.15
N VAL A 218 -4.98 -17.09 2.23
CA VAL A 218 -3.92 -16.08 2.17
C VAL A 218 -2.67 -16.67 1.52
N ARG A 219 -2.30 -16.14 0.37
CA ARG A 219 -1.10 -16.51 -0.40
C ARG A 219 -0.18 -15.31 -0.54
N LYS A 220 1.06 -15.46 -0.08
CA LYS A 220 2.08 -14.38 -0.11
C LYS A 220 1.58 -13.05 0.50
N GLY A 221 0.78 -13.15 1.57
CA GLY A 221 0.21 -12.02 2.30
C GLY A 221 -1.11 -11.48 1.74
N SER A 222 -1.51 -11.90 0.53
CA SER A 222 -2.73 -11.48 -0.16
C SER A 222 -3.82 -12.55 -0.10
N ALA A 223 -5.09 -12.18 -0.11
CA ALA A 223 -6.21 -13.10 -0.31
C ALA A 223 -7.29 -12.40 -1.14
N ASP A 224 -7.92 -13.16 -2.04
CA ASP A 224 -9.13 -12.73 -2.72
C ASP A 224 -10.35 -12.89 -1.80
N LEU A 225 -11.39 -12.11 -2.06
CA LEU A 225 -12.67 -12.23 -1.36
C LEU A 225 -13.32 -13.57 -1.69
N ALA A 226 -13.94 -14.20 -0.69
CA ALA A 226 -14.76 -15.38 -0.94
C ALA A 226 -16.02 -14.99 -1.75
N GLY A 227 -16.50 -15.91 -2.59
CA GLY A 227 -17.71 -15.70 -3.40
C GLY A 227 -17.50 -15.00 -4.75
N PHE A 228 -16.25 -14.72 -5.13
CA PHE A 228 -15.88 -14.26 -6.48
C PHE A 228 -15.26 -15.42 -7.26
N SER A 229 -15.70 -15.61 -8.51
CA SER A 229 -15.18 -16.67 -9.39
C SER A 229 -13.74 -16.38 -9.83
N ARG A 230 -12.98 -17.43 -10.15
CA ARG A 230 -11.61 -17.28 -10.63
C ARG A 230 -11.59 -16.61 -12.00
N GLU A 231 -12.56 -16.91 -12.84
CA GLU A 231 -12.77 -16.37 -14.17
C GLU A 231 -12.94 -14.84 -14.11
N LEU A 232 -13.75 -14.34 -13.18
CA LEU A 232 -13.92 -12.91 -12.96
C LEU A 232 -12.61 -12.22 -12.54
N VAL A 233 -11.88 -12.84 -11.62
CA VAL A 233 -10.56 -12.34 -11.19
C VAL A 233 -9.62 -12.28 -12.39
N GLU A 234 -9.52 -13.33 -13.20
CA GLU A 234 -8.66 -13.35 -14.38
C GLU A 234 -9.09 -12.30 -15.43
N HIS A 235 -10.41 -12.10 -15.63
CA HIS A 235 -10.97 -11.12 -16.57
C HIS A 235 -10.54 -9.67 -16.26
N PHE A 236 -10.55 -9.27 -14.98
CA PHE A 236 -10.10 -7.93 -14.55
C PHE A 236 -8.60 -7.85 -14.23
N SER A 237 -7.80 -8.79 -14.77
CA SER A 237 -6.34 -8.83 -14.62
C SER A 237 -5.60 -8.61 -15.95
N GLN A 238 -6.19 -7.84 -16.88
CA GLN A 238 -5.67 -7.70 -18.25
C GLN A 238 -4.21 -7.25 -18.29
N ARG A 239 -3.85 -6.27 -17.46
CA ARG A 239 -2.47 -5.78 -17.34
C ARG A 239 -1.49 -6.90 -16.97
N ARG A 240 -1.90 -7.85 -16.13
CA ARG A 240 -1.05 -8.98 -15.74
C ARG A 240 -0.91 -9.97 -16.90
N ALA A 241 -1.98 -10.22 -17.65
CA ALA A 241 -1.96 -11.07 -18.83
C ALA A 241 -0.98 -10.52 -19.88
N GLU A 242 -1.05 -9.22 -20.20
CA GLU A 242 -0.11 -8.55 -21.12
C GLU A 242 1.36 -8.73 -20.70
N ILE A 243 1.67 -8.58 -19.41
CA ILE A 243 3.04 -8.73 -18.89
C ILE A 243 3.52 -10.18 -19.01
N VAL A 244 2.65 -11.14 -18.70
CA VAL A 244 2.98 -12.57 -18.75
C VAL A 244 3.20 -13.02 -20.18
N GLU A 245 2.38 -12.56 -21.12
CA GLU A 245 2.53 -12.83 -22.55
C GLU A 245 3.85 -12.26 -23.08
N GLU A 246 4.16 -11.00 -22.78
CA GLU A 246 5.41 -10.36 -23.18
C GLU A 246 6.64 -11.06 -22.57
N LEU A 247 6.53 -11.50 -21.31
CA LEU A 247 7.59 -12.28 -20.65
C LEU A 247 7.82 -13.62 -21.33
N ALA A 248 6.75 -14.32 -21.71
CA ALA A 248 6.80 -15.59 -22.42
C ALA A 248 7.46 -15.43 -23.79
N GLN A 249 7.08 -14.39 -24.55
CA GLN A 249 7.68 -14.07 -25.85
C GLN A 249 9.19 -13.77 -25.75
N ARG A 250 9.62 -13.14 -24.65
CA ARG A 250 11.04 -12.80 -24.40
C ARG A 250 11.87 -13.94 -23.80
N GLY A 251 11.26 -15.07 -23.41
CA GLY A 251 11.94 -16.20 -22.79
C GLY A 251 12.62 -15.87 -21.44
N GLY A 252 12.20 -14.80 -20.76
CA GLY A 252 12.85 -14.31 -19.54
C GLY A 252 12.10 -14.71 -18.26
N ASN A 253 12.82 -15.22 -17.26
CA ASN A 253 12.26 -15.59 -15.95
C ASN A 253 12.82 -14.74 -14.78
N SER A 254 13.58 -13.69 -15.07
CA SER A 254 14.22 -12.83 -14.06
C SER A 254 13.35 -11.63 -13.66
N LEU A 255 13.60 -11.07 -12.48
CA LEU A 255 12.94 -9.82 -12.02
C LEU A 255 13.17 -8.65 -12.98
N LEU A 256 14.38 -8.55 -13.56
CA LEU A 256 14.72 -7.54 -14.54
C LEU A 256 13.90 -7.73 -15.82
N ALA A 257 13.77 -8.96 -16.31
CA ALA A 257 12.95 -9.28 -17.48
C ALA A 257 11.47 -8.91 -17.25
N ALA A 258 10.95 -9.21 -16.06
CA ALA A 258 9.58 -8.85 -15.68
C ALA A 258 9.38 -7.33 -15.63
N GLN A 259 10.35 -6.58 -15.12
CA GLN A 259 10.31 -5.12 -15.12
C GLN A 259 10.35 -4.54 -16.54
N THR A 260 11.21 -5.07 -17.41
CA THR A 260 11.31 -4.66 -18.81
C THR A 260 10.01 -4.95 -19.56
N ALA A 261 9.44 -6.15 -19.41
CA ALA A 261 8.15 -6.50 -20.00
C ALA A 261 7.03 -5.58 -19.53
N ALA A 262 7.01 -5.24 -18.23
CA ALA A 262 6.04 -4.30 -17.66
C ALA A 262 6.21 -2.85 -18.15
N LEU A 263 7.41 -2.44 -18.57
CA LEU A 263 7.64 -1.14 -19.18
C LEU A 263 7.29 -1.14 -20.67
N ALA A 264 7.61 -2.21 -21.40
CA ALA A 264 7.36 -2.32 -22.84
C ALA A 264 5.86 -2.35 -23.18
N THR A 265 5.07 -3.06 -22.38
CA THR A 265 3.61 -3.18 -22.57
C THR A 265 2.82 -1.99 -21.98
N ARG A 266 3.52 -0.93 -21.54
CA ARG A 266 2.92 0.21 -20.86
C ARG A 266 2.24 1.15 -21.86
N LYS A 267 0.90 1.13 -21.91
CA LYS A 267 0.12 2.16 -22.59
C LYS A 267 0.03 3.44 -21.74
N GLY A 268 -0.13 4.58 -22.42
CA GLY A 268 -0.53 5.84 -21.77
C GLY A 268 -1.88 5.68 -21.08
N LYS A 269 -2.09 6.34 -19.94
CA LYS A 269 -3.42 6.37 -19.31
C LYS A 269 -4.27 7.35 -20.11
N ASP A 270 -5.45 6.90 -20.51
CA ASP A 270 -6.49 7.80 -21.00
C ASP A 270 -7.19 8.43 -19.79
N TYR A 271 -7.00 9.73 -19.60
CA TYR A 271 -7.63 10.49 -18.53
C TYR A 271 -8.94 11.16 -18.99
N GLY A 272 -9.32 11.00 -20.25
CA GLY A 272 -10.50 11.66 -20.83
C GLY A 272 -11.83 10.95 -20.58
N VAL A 273 -11.82 9.75 -20.00
CA VAL A 273 -13.04 8.97 -19.74
C VAL A 273 -13.55 9.24 -18.32
N PRO A 274 -14.79 9.75 -18.15
CA PRO A 274 -15.39 9.94 -16.83
C PRO A 274 -15.48 8.63 -16.05
N ILE A 275 -15.20 8.66 -14.75
CA ILE A 275 -15.21 7.46 -13.90
C ILE A 275 -16.58 6.77 -13.83
N GLU A 276 -17.66 7.52 -14.03
CA GLU A 276 -19.02 6.97 -14.07
C GLU A 276 -19.21 6.06 -15.29
N ARG A 277 -18.63 6.43 -16.45
CA ARG A 277 -18.62 5.61 -17.66
C ARG A 277 -17.76 4.36 -17.46
N LEU A 278 -16.58 4.51 -16.85
CA LEU A 278 -15.73 3.37 -16.50
C LEU A 278 -16.45 2.39 -15.56
N ARG A 279 -17.21 2.89 -14.59
CA ARG A 279 -18.00 2.05 -13.67
C ARG A 279 -19.14 1.32 -14.37
N GLU A 280 -19.83 1.98 -15.29
CA GLU A 280 -20.84 1.33 -16.14
C GLU A 280 -20.22 0.17 -16.94
N GLU A 281 -19.08 0.40 -17.58
CA GLU A 281 -18.34 -0.62 -18.33
C GLU A 281 -17.87 -1.78 -17.43
N TRP A 282 -17.33 -1.47 -16.24
CA TRP A 282 -16.90 -2.49 -15.29
C TRP A 282 -18.07 -3.32 -14.78
N ARG A 283 -19.23 -2.72 -14.52
CA ARG A 283 -20.44 -3.44 -14.10
C ARG A 283 -20.97 -4.35 -15.19
N ALA A 284 -21.00 -3.89 -16.44
CA ALA A 284 -21.42 -4.70 -17.57
C ALA A 284 -20.52 -5.94 -17.73
N ARG A 285 -19.20 -5.73 -17.75
CA ARG A 285 -18.20 -6.81 -17.80
C ARG A 285 -18.30 -7.77 -16.61
N ALA A 286 -18.62 -7.27 -15.42
CA ALA A 286 -18.79 -8.09 -14.23
C ALA A 286 -20.04 -8.98 -14.28
N ALA A 287 -21.15 -8.42 -14.79
CA ALA A 287 -22.41 -9.14 -14.94
C ALA A 287 -22.27 -10.32 -15.93
N GLU A 288 -21.50 -10.17 -17.01
CA GLU A 288 -21.15 -11.27 -17.94
C GLU A 288 -20.46 -12.45 -17.24
N HIS A 289 -19.84 -12.19 -16.09
CA HIS A 289 -19.13 -13.18 -15.28
C HIS A 289 -19.87 -13.53 -13.97
N GLY A 290 -21.17 -13.22 -13.87
CA GLY A 290 -22.03 -13.61 -12.75
C GLY A 290 -21.88 -12.76 -11.49
N LEU A 291 -21.25 -11.58 -11.60
CA LEU A 291 -21.22 -10.60 -10.51
C LEU A 291 -22.11 -9.41 -10.87
N ASP A 292 -23.41 -9.57 -10.63
CA ASP A 292 -24.39 -8.51 -10.72
C ASP A 292 -24.69 -7.88 -9.34
N ARG A 293 -25.68 -6.98 -9.32
CA ARG A 293 -26.10 -6.28 -8.11
C ARG A 293 -26.64 -7.24 -7.05
N GLU A 294 -27.48 -8.20 -7.44
CA GLU A 294 -28.12 -9.13 -6.53
C GLU A 294 -27.08 -10.01 -5.83
N HIS A 295 -26.10 -10.52 -6.59
CA HIS A 295 -25.00 -11.29 -6.01
C HIS A 295 -24.14 -10.45 -5.04
N CYS A 296 -23.92 -9.16 -5.34
CA CYS A 296 -23.23 -8.26 -4.41
C CYS A 296 -24.01 -8.05 -3.11
N GLU A 297 -25.33 -7.88 -3.19
CA GLU A 297 -26.22 -7.74 -2.03
C GLU A 297 -26.24 -9.02 -1.18
N GLU A 298 -26.29 -10.19 -1.79
CA GLU A 298 -26.18 -11.47 -1.09
C GLU A 298 -24.86 -11.64 -0.34
N LEU A 299 -23.73 -11.27 -0.97
CA LEU A 299 -22.41 -11.31 -0.32
C LEU A 299 -22.36 -10.40 0.91
N LEU A 300 -22.94 -9.20 0.80
CA LEU A 300 -22.98 -8.22 1.90
C LEU A 300 -23.97 -8.61 3.01
N ALA A 301 -25.02 -9.39 2.69
CA ALA A 301 -25.97 -9.91 3.66
C ALA A 301 -25.37 -11.03 4.54
N ARG A 302 -24.43 -11.82 4.00
CA ARG A 302 -23.73 -12.92 4.69
C ARG A 302 -22.61 -12.42 5.61
N ARG A 303 -22.87 -11.37 6.40
CA ARG A 303 -21.86 -10.73 7.26
C ARG A 303 -21.18 -11.74 8.19
N VAL A 304 -19.86 -11.76 8.15
CA VAL A 304 -19.01 -12.57 9.01
C VAL A 304 -18.18 -11.68 9.91
N ALA A 305 -18.10 -12.07 11.19
CA ALA A 305 -17.27 -11.39 12.18
C ALA A 305 -15.78 -11.71 11.94
N ALA A 306 -14.89 -10.75 12.23
CA ALA A 306 -13.47 -11.03 12.19
C ALA A 306 -13.12 -12.16 13.17
N SER A 307 -12.48 -13.20 12.65
CA SER A 307 -12.00 -14.32 13.44
C SER A 307 -10.48 -14.26 13.58
N ARG A 308 -10.01 -14.63 14.78
CA ARG A 308 -8.58 -14.83 15.04
C ARG A 308 -8.26 -16.31 14.82
N PRO A 309 -7.05 -16.65 14.33
CA PRO A 309 -6.63 -18.04 14.25
C PRO A 309 -6.55 -18.64 15.66
N GLU A 310 -7.05 -19.87 15.83
CA GLU A 310 -6.98 -20.59 17.10
C GLU A 310 -5.55 -20.96 17.47
N THR A 311 -4.75 -21.31 16.46
CA THR A 311 -3.34 -21.65 16.60
C THR A 311 -2.53 -20.97 15.50
N ILE A 312 -1.33 -20.52 15.87
CA ILE A 312 -0.35 -19.98 14.94
C ILE A 312 0.75 -21.02 14.82
N ASP A 313 0.73 -21.77 13.71
CA ASP A 313 1.77 -22.75 13.42
C ASP A 313 2.97 -22.08 12.72
N LEU A 314 4.05 -21.87 13.47
CA LEU A 314 5.32 -21.40 12.91
C LEU A 314 6.19 -22.53 12.33
N HIS A 315 5.79 -23.80 12.40
CA HIS A 315 6.56 -24.91 11.84
C HIS A 315 6.77 -24.76 10.32
N ALA A 316 5.89 -24.04 9.62
CA ALA A 316 6.11 -23.68 8.23
C ALA A 316 7.42 -22.88 8.01
N LEU A 317 7.77 -21.99 8.93
CA LEU A 317 9.04 -21.25 8.87
C LEU A 317 10.22 -22.20 9.09
N THR A 318 10.14 -23.09 10.08
CA THR A 318 11.24 -24.02 10.40
C THR A 318 11.46 -25.09 9.33
N ARG A 319 10.44 -25.39 8.49
CA ARG A 319 10.59 -26.29 7.34
C ARG A 319 11.45 -25.71 6.21
N SER A 320 11.48 -24.38 6.08
CA SER A 320 12.14 -23.68 4.96
C SER A 320 13.39 -22.91 5.36
N ALA A 321 13.59 -22.63 6.64
CA ALA A 321 14.77 -21.93 7.14
C ALA A 321 15.16 -22.36 8.56
N SER A 322 16.46 -22.55 8.79
CA SER A 322 17.03 -22.83 10.12
C SER A 322 17.18 -21.59 11.01
N THR A 323 17.11 -20.39 10.42
CA THR A 323 17.08 -19.12 11.14
C THR A 323 16.06 -18.20 10.47
N PHE A 324 15.39 -17.39 11.27
CA PHE A 324 14.41 -16.43 10.80
C PHE A 324 14.45 -15.18 11.68
N THR A 325 14.05 -14.06 11.11
CA THR A 325 14.02 -12.77 11.78
C THR A 325 12.60 -12.45 12.26
N ARG A 326 12.45 -11.44 13.13
CA ARG A 326 11.13 -10.91 13.54
C ARG A 326 10.22 -10.62 12.34
N ARG A 327 10.79 -10.10 11.24
CA ARG A 327 10.06 -9.84 9.98
C ARG A 327 9.46 -11.10 9.34
N ASP A 328 10.19 -12.21 9.41
CA ASP A 328 9.72 -13.48 8.84
C ASP A 328 8.58 -14.07 9.68
N VAL A 329 8.67 -13.91 11.00
CA VAL A 329 7.59 -14.26 11.93
C VAL A 329 6.35 -13.39 11.68
N LEU A 330 6.50 -12.07 11.58
CA LEU A 330 5.40 -11.16 11.22
C LEU A 330 4.70 -11.59 9.92
N GLN A 331 5.47 -11.91 8.88
CA GLN A 331 4.91 -12.38 7.60
C GLN A 331 4.14 -13.69 7.75
N ALA A 332 4.67 -14.65 8.51
CA ALA A 332 4.01 -15.94 8.72
C ALA A 332 2.73 -15.79 9.54
N VAL A 333 2.78 -15.05 10.64
CA VAL A 333 1.61 -14.81 11.50
C VAL A 333 0.53 -14.07 10.72
N ALA A 334 0.89 -13.00 9.98
CA ALA A 334 -0.06 -12.28 9.13
C ALA A 334 -0.79 -13.18 8.11
N ALA A 335 -0.11 -14.23 7.62
CA ALA A 335 -0.70 -15.18 6.69
C ALA A 335 -1.75 -16.10 7.34
N THR A 336 -1.70 -16.29 8.67
CA THR A 336 -2.71 -17.06 9.41
C THR A 336 -4.00 -16.28 9.66
N TYR A 337 -3.91 -14.93 9.70
CA TYR A 337 -5.07 -14.05 9.84
C TYR A 337 -5.81 -13.86 8.51
N ARG A 338 -6.74 -14.78 8.22
CA ARG A 338 -7.60 -14.70 7.02
C ARG A 338 -8.45 -13.44 7.01
N ALA A 339 -9.18 -13.16 8.10
CA ALA A 339 -9.96 -11.93 8.27
C ALA A 339 -9.09 -10.67 8.42
N GLY A 340 -7.76 -10.83 8.50
CA GLY A 340 -6.84 -9.72 8.76
C GLY A 340 -6.67 -9.39 10.23
N VAL A 341 -5.73 -8.48 10.50
CA VAL A 341 -5.39 -7.96 11.82
C VAL A 341 -4.66 -6.62 11.65
N THR A 342 -4.70 -5.76 12.66
CA THR A 342 -3.95 -4.50 12.63
C THR A 342 -2.44 -4.72 12.77
N ALA A 343 -1.62 -3.78 12.28
CA ALA A 343 -0.16 -3.90 12.41
C ALA A 343 0.27 -3.98 13.88
N ILE A 344 -0.28 -3.09 14.73
CA ILE A 344 0.06 -3.02 16.16
C ILE A 344 -0.30 -4.31 16.89
N GLU A 345 -1.48 -4.87 16.66
CA GLU A 345 -1.86 -6.14 17.30
C GLU A 345 -0.99 -7.31 16.83
N LEU A 346 -0.65 -7.35 15.54
CA LEU A 346 0.22 -8.38 14.99
C LEU A 346 1.63 -8.28 15.58
N GLU A 347 2.17 -7.06 15.68
CA GLU A 347 3.46 -6.79 16.33
C GLU A 347 3.44 -7.22 17.79
N ALA A 348 2.42 -6.82 18.55
CA ALA A 348 2.27 -7.21 19.94
C ALA A 348 2.16 -8.74 20.12
N GLU A 349 1.48 -9.44 19.21
CA GLU A 349 1.38 -10.90 19.24
C GLU A 349 2.71 -11.59 18.95
N VAL A 350 3.47 -11.08 17.98
CA VAL A 350 4.81 -11.59 17.67
C VAL A 350 5.75 -11.37 18.85
N ASP A 351 5.71 -10.17 19.45
CA ASP A 351 6.60 -9.79 20.54
C ASP A 351 6.26 -10.53 21.85
N ALA A 352 4.99 -10.90 22.06
CA ALA A 352 4.55 -11.71 23.21
C ALA A 352 4.91 -13.20 23.10
N GLY A 353 5.30 -13.68 21.91
CA GLY A 353 5.55 -15.08 21.61
C GLY A 353 4.29 -15.77 21.03
N PRO A 354 4.22 -15.97 19.70
CA PRO A 354 3.06 -16.60 19.06
C PRO A 354 2.87 -18.04 19.56
N GLY A 355 1.62 -18.41 19.88
CA GLY A 355 1.26 -19.78 20.31
C GLY A 355 1.24 -20.05 21.82
N ARG A 356 1.46 -19.05 22.70
CA ARG A 356 1.09 -19.21 24.12
C ARG A 356 -0.43 -19.28 24.25
N PRO A 357 -1.01 -20.30 24.94
CA PRO A 357 -2.44 -20.32 25.20
C PRO A 357 -2.80 -19.07 26.00
N ARG A 358 -3.61 -18.21 25.40
CA ARG A 358 -4.08 -16.99 26.05
C ARG A 358 -4.98 -17.42 27.20
N GLY A 359 -4.59 -17.11 28.44
CA GLY A 359 -5.33 -17.51 29.63
C GLY A 359 -6.80 -17.12 29.50
N ARG A 360 -7.71 -18.10 29.65
CA ARG A 360 -9.14 -17.84 29.69
C ARG A 360 -9.40 -16.77 30.74
N ALA A 361 -9.95 -15.63 30.33
CA ALA A 361 -10.49 -14.66 31.26
C ALA A 361 -11.49 -15.39 32.16
N HIS A 362 -11.11 -15.63 33.41
CA HIS A 362 -12.02 -16.11 34.43
C HIS A 362 -13.10 -15.04 34.59
N ARG A 363 -14.26 -15.27 33.95
CA ARG A 363 -15.50 -14.64 34.38
C ARG A 363 -15.70 -15.08 35.82
N ARG A 364 -15.35 -14.22 36.77
CA ARG A 364 -15.83 -14.32 38.14
C ARG A 364 -17.34 -14.16 38.08
N SER A 365 -18.07 -15.27 38.09
CA SER A 365 -19.45 -15.28 38.55
C SER A 365 -19.43 -14.97 40.05
N GLY A 366 -19.66 -13.70 40.38
CA GLY A 366 -20.02 -13.31 41.75
C GLY A 366 -21.40 -13.86 42.07
N ARG A 367 -21.47 -14.59 43.18
CA ARG A 367 -22.71 -14.91 43.90
C ARG A 367 -23.29 -13.67 44.56
#